data_AF-A0A929DZF6-F1
#
_entry.id   AF-A0A929DZF6-F1
#
_cell.length_a   1.000
_cell.length_b   1.000
_cell.length_c   1.000
_cell.angle_alpha   90.00
_cell.angle_beta   90.00
_cell.angle_gamma   90.00
#
_symmetry.space_group_name_H-M   'P 1'
#
loop_
_entity.id
_entity.type
_entity.pdbx_description
1 polymer ?
#
loop_
_entity_poly.entity_id
_entity_poly.type
_entity_poly.pdbx_seq_one_letter_code
_entity_poly.pdbx_strand_id
1 'polypeptide(L)'
;MSLVPRSEEDIQRLIAERKERLKELTCINGTTQIIKENRSIEETLTQIAEILPRAWQYPEMTVARIWFEGKDYSSQGFREGDWRQSQKFETIDMRKGSVEVFYLKPFPELDEGPFLKEERQLIENLASIISNYLSSQEARKMLQKSTEEDTVREELSQFQHPREVNSRMLLQKFLAKQNANRDIFHDLMRYKVKEILLVATLYDAFSIEKEGRFSEHILGEYSQLNLTSMPRVTGVSNYEEAIEQLNSRHFDMVILMIGNDKV
;
A
#
# COMPACT_ATOMS: atom_id res chain seq x y z
N MET A 1 26.92 -7.64 -4.40
CA MET A 1 27.22 -8.82 -5.23
C MET A 1 25.91 -9.24 -5.90
N SER A 2 25.71 -8.87 -7.17
CA SER A 2 24.46 -9.15 -7.90
C SER A 2 24.39 -10.64 -8.24
N LEU A 3 23.29 -11.28 -7.87
CA LEU A 3 22.99 -12.66 -8.24
C LEU A 3 22.52 -12.67 -9.69
N VAL A 4 23.46 -12.81 -10.62
CA VAL A 4 23.14 -13.16 -12.01
C VAL A 4 22.52 -14.57 -11.99
N PRO A 5 21.30 -14.77 -12.49
CA PRO A 5 20.64 -16.07 -12.49
C PRO A 5 21.44 -17.08 -13.31
N ARG A 6 21.63 -18.30 -12.79
CA ARG A 6 22.57 -19.31 -13.33
C ARG A 6 21.88 -20.43 -14.10
N SER A 7 20.55 -20.48 -14.09
CA SER A 7 19.75 -21.51 -14.77
C SER A 7 18.39 -20.98 -15.26
N GLU A 8 17.78 -21.68 -16.21
CA GLU A 8 16.42 -21.39 -16.70
C GLU A 8 15.37 -21.50 -15.59
N GLU A 9 15.56 -22.43 -14.64
CA GLU A 9 14.72 -22.60 -13.46
C GLU A 9 14.80 -21.39 -12.51
N ASP A 10 16.01 -20.83 -12.29
CA ASP A 10 16.19 -19.61 -11.48
C ASP A 10 15.46 -18.41 -12.09
N ILE A 11 15.49 -18.29 -13.43
CA ILE A 11 14.80 -17.22 -14.16
C ILE A 11 13.29 -17.36 -14.00
N GLN A 12 12.74 -18.57 -14.18
CA GLN A 12 11.31 -18.82 -14.03
C GLN A 12 10.83 -18.53 -12.61
N ARG A 13 11.60 -18.95 -11.60
CA ARG A 13 11.31 -18.63 -10.20
C ARG A 13 11.30 -17.13 -9.94
N LEU A 14 12.31 -16.40 -10.41
CA LEU A 14 12.39 -14.94 -10.27
C LEU A 14 11.22 -14.22 -10.96
N ILE A 15 10.81 -14.69 -12.14
CA ILE A 15 9.65 -14.16 -12.86
C ILE A 15 8.36 -14.39 -12.06
N ALA A 16 8.19 -15.57 -11.48
CA ALA A 16 7.04 -15.89 -10.64
C ALA A 16 7.00 -15.00 -9.38
N GLU A 17 8.11 -14.89 -8.64
CA GLU A 17 8.23 -14.03 -7.46
C GLU A 17 7.94 -12.55 -7.80
N ARG A 18 8.46 -12.06 -8.94
CA ARG A 18 8.17 -10.72 -9.45
C ARG A 18 6.68 -10.52 -9.75
N LYS A 19 6.02 -11.51 -10.34
CA LYS A 19 4.61 -11.45 -10.71
C LYS A 19 3.70 -11.43 -9.48
N GLU A 20 3.98 -12.25 -8.48
CA GLU A 20 3.24 -12.23 -7.20
C GLU A 20 3.41 -10.87 -6.50
N ARG A 21 4.64 -10.35 -6.45
CA ARG A 21 4.91 -9.04 -5.85
C ARG A 21 4.18 -7.89 -6.57
N LEU A 22 4.09 -7.96 -7.89
CA LEU A 22 3.36 -6.97 -8.68
C LEU A 22 1.85 -6.98 -8.37
N LYS A 23 1.27 -8.17 -8.19
CA LYS A 23 -0.14 -8.33 -7.79
C LYS A 23 -0.41 -7.68 -6.43
N GLU A 24 0.44 -7.97 -5.45
CA GLU A 24 0.37 -7.40 -4.10
C GLU A 24 0.41 -5.86 -4.13
N LEU A 25 1.42 -5.30 -4.80
CA LEU A 25 1.60 -3.85 -4.90
C LEU A 25 0.44 -3.17 -5.63
N THR A 26 -0.07 -3.80 -6.70
CA THR A 26 -1.23 -3.29 -7.45
C THR A 26 -2.48 -3.23 -6.56
N CYS A 27 -2.69 -4.24 -5.71
CA CYS A 27 -3.80 -4.28 -4.77
C CYS A 27 -3.68 -3.17 -3.70
N ILE A 28 -2.53 -3.06 -3.04
CA ILE A 28 -2.27 -2.05 -1.99
C ILE A 28 -2.41 -0.63 -2.55
N ASN A 29 -1.81 -0.36 -3.72
CA ASN A 29 -1.89 0.94 -4.37
C ASN A 29 -3.33 1.25 -4.80
N GLY A 30 -4.04 0.26 -5.35
CA GLY A 30 -5.46 0.39 -5.72
C GLY A 30 -6.34 0.72 -4.50
N THR A 31 -6.17 0.00 -3.39
CA THR A 31 -6.88 0.28 -2.13
C THR A 31 -6.60 1.70 -1.64
N THR A 32 -5.33 2.11 -1.66
CA THR A 32 -4.93 3.47 -1.24
C THR A 32 -5.55 4.53 -2.12
N GLN A 33 -5.63 4.30 -3.44
CA GLN A 33 -6.25 5.23 -4.38
C GLN A 33 -7.77 5.34 -4.15
N ILE A 34 -8.48 4.22 -4.01
CA ILE A 34 -9.92 4.19 -3.70
C ILE A 34 -10.22 4.99 -2.43
N ILE A 35 -9.39 4.85 -1.40
CA ILE A 35 -9.51 5.61 -0.14
C ILE A 35 -9.33 7.12 -0.36
N LYS A 36 -8.37 7.53 -1.19
CA LYS A 36 -8.07 8.94 -1.48
C LYS A 36 -9.19 9.66 -2.22
N GLU A 37 -10.00 8.94 -3.00
CA GLU A 37 -11.15 9.51 -3.71
C GLU A 37 -12.23 10.05 -2.76
N ASN A 38 -12.12 9.78 -1.45
CA ASN A 38 -12.95 10.35 -0.39
C ASN A 38 -14.47 10.18 -0.63
N ARG A 39 -14.83 9.03 -1.17
CA ARG A 39 -16.21 8.58 -1.38
C ARG A 39 -16.85 8.17 -0.06
N SER A 40 -18.13 7.77 -0.11
CA SER A 40 -18.81 7.19 1.05
C SER A 40 -18.10 5.92 1.52
N ILE A 41 -18.24 5.58 2.80
CA ILE A 41 -17.66 4.35 3.37
C ILE A 41 -18.14 3.13 2.59
N GLU A 42 -19.43 3.11 2.22
CA GLU A 42 -20.04 2.02 1.47
C GLU A 42 -19.41 1.84 0.08
N GLU A 43 -19.28 2.92 -0.69
CA GLU A 43 -18.66 2.86 -2.02
C GLU A 43 -17.17 2.49 -1.93
N THR A 44 -16.49 2.97 -0.90
CA THR A 44 -15.07 2.71 -0.69
C THR A 44 -14.84 1.23 -0.35
N LEU A 45 -15.55 0.68 0.64
CA LEU A 45 -15.39 -0.71 1.05
C LEU A 45 -15.83 -1.69 -0.05
N THR A 46 -16.90 -1.38 -0.78
CA THR A 46 -17.33 -2.19 -1.94
C THR A 46 -16.25 -2.26 -3.01
N GLN A 47 -15.69 -1.11 -3.39
CA GLN A 47 -14.62 -1.09 -4.39
C GLN A 47 -13.35 -1.81 -3.93
N ILE A 48 -13.00 -1.71 -2.64
CA ILE A 48 -11.86 -2.45 -2.10
C ILE A 48 -12.14 -3.96 -2.21
N ALA A 49 -13.33 -4.43 -1.83
CA ALA A 49 -13.70 -5.84 -1.95
C ALA A 49 -13.60 -6.34 -3.41
N GLU A 50 -13.97 -5.52 -4.40
CA GLU A 50 -13.89 -5.87 -5.83
C GLU A 50 -12.46 -6.08 -6.35
N ILE A 51 -11.45 -5.42 -5.76
CA ILE A 51 -10.07 -5.54 -6.23
C ILE A 51 -9.27 -6.63 -5.52
N LEU A 52 -9.71 -7.11 -4.35
CA LEU A 52 -8.99 -8.14 -3.59
C LEU A 52 -8.76 -9.44 -4.39
N PRO A 53 -9.76 -10.02 -5.09
CA PRO A 53 -9.57 -11.27 -5.81
C PRO A 53 -8.38 -11.27 -6.77
N ARG A 54 -8.08 -10.13 -7.40
CA ARG A 54 -7.00 -9.98 -8.38
C ARG A 54 -5.60 -10.17 -7.79
N ALA A 55 -5.48 -10.06 -6.47
CA ALA A 55 -4.21 -10.14 -5.76
C ALA A 55 -3.86 -11.55 -5.29
N TRP A 56 -4.84 -12.47 -5.28
CA TRP A 56 -4.63 -13.87 -4.87
C TRP A 56 -4.09 -14.73 -6.02
N GLN A 57 -3.61 -15.93 -5.70
CA GLN A 57 -3.01 -16.90 -6.61
C GLN A 57 -3.99 -17.35 -7.70
N TYR A 58 -5.28 -17.48 -7.36
CA TYR A 58 -6.33 -17.93 -8.27
C TYR A 58 -7.46 -16.88 -8.43
N PRO A 59 -7.21 -15.72 -9.08
CA PRO A 59 -8.16 -14.61 -9.11
C PRO A 59 -9.57 -14.94 -9.59
N GLU A 60 -9.67 -15.75 -10.65
CA GLU A 60 -10.96 -16.13 -11.26
C GLU A 60 -11.83 -17.00 -10.35
N MET A 61 -11.20 -17.65 -9.37
CA MET A 61 -11.87 -18.52 -8.40
C MET A 61 -11.89 -17.92 -6.99
N THR A 62 -11.55 -16.64 -6.88
CA THR A 62 -11.48 -15.91 -5.62
C THR A 62 -12.64 -14.94 -5.49
N VAL A 63 -13.27 -14.87 -4.33
CA VAL A 63 -14.23 -13.83 -3.97
C VAL A 63 -13.88 -13.25 -2.63
N ALA A 64 -14.28 -12.00 -2.39
CA ALA A 64 -13.94 -11.30 -1.16
C ALA A 64 -15.15 -10.62 -0.53
N ARG A 65 -15.10 -10.48 0.80
CA ARG A 65 -16.08 -9.76 1.62
C ARG A 65 -15.36 -8.93 2.66
N ILE A 66 -15.78 -7.69 2.83
CA ILE A 66 -15.46 -6.87 3.98
C ILE A 66 -16.73 -6.75 4.81
N TRP A 67 -16.65 -7.14 6.08
CA TRP A 67 -17.72 -6.93 7.04
C TRP A 67 -17.35 -5.76 7.95
N PHE A 68 -18.25 -4.80 8.14
CA PHE A 68 -18.05 -3.68 9.05
C PHE A 68 -19.40 -3.20 9.63
N GLU A 69 -19.48 -3.11 10.96
CA GLU A 69 -20.70 -2.69 11.68
C GLU A 69 -22.00 -3.40 11.25
N GLY A 70 -21.94 -4.71 11.05
CA GLY A 70 -23.12 -5.48 10.65
C GLY A 70 -23.51 -5.34 9.18
N LYS A 71 -22.69 -4.68 8.36
CA LYS A 71 -22.88 -4.57 6.91
C LYS A 71 -21.81 -5.34 6.15
N ASP A 72 -22.24 -6.02 5.10
CA ASP A 72 -21.38 -6.74 4.17
C ASP A 72 -21.12 -5.92 2.91
N TYR A 73 -19.86 -5.89 2.49
CA TYR A 73 -19.39 -5.29 1.25
C TYR A 73 -18.62 -6.35 0.48
N SER A 74 -19.17 -6.84 -0.63
CA SER A 74 -18.65 -8.04 -1.30
C SER A 74 -18.27 -7.78 -2.76
N SER A 75 -17.30 -8.55 -3.25
CA SER A 75 -16.95 -8.59 -4.67
C SER A 75 -18.07 -9.19 -5.54
N GLN A 76 -18.00 -8.97 -6.84
CA GLN A 76 -18.92 -9.57 -7.79
C GLN A 76 -18.93 -11.11 -7.68
N GLY A 77 -20.12 -11.71 -7.74
CA GLY A 77 -20.28 -13.17 -7.71
C GLY A 77 -20.02 -13.82 -6.35
N PHE A 78 -20.05 -13.04 -5.27
CA PHE A 78 -19.78 -13.53 -3.92
C PHE A 78 -20.68 -14.69 -3.52
N ARG A 79 -20.02 -15.73 -3.00
CA ARG A 79 -20.61 -16.86 -2.28
C ARG A 79 -19.54 -17.40 -1.34
N GLU A 80 -19.93 -17.86 -0.16
CA GLU A 80 -18.97 -18.46 0.76
C GLU A 80 -18.42 -19.75 0.15
N GLY A 81 -17.09 -19.84 0.09
CA GLY A 81 -16.37 -21.06 -0.28
C GLY A 81 -15.91 -21.82 0.96
N ASP A 82 -15.55 -23.09 0.77
CA ASP A 82 -15.06 -23.95 1.86
C ASP A 82 -13.71 -23.48 2.42
N TRP A 83 -12.91 -22.83 1.57
CA TRP A 83 -11.60 -22.28 1.93
C TRP A 83 -11.69 -20.78 2.15
N ARG A 84 -11.29 -20.33 3.33
CA ARG A 84 -11.41 -18.93 3.76
C ARG A 84 -10.16 -18.45 4.48
N GLN A 85 -9.62 -17.31 4.05
CA GLN A 85 -8.78 -16.44 4.87
C GLN A 85 -9.64 -15.32 5.45
N SER A 86 -9.45 -15.03 6.73
CA SER A 86 -10.12 -13.91 7.41
C SER A 86 -9.10 -13.12 8.23
N GLN A 87 -9.21 -11.81 8.20
CA GLN A 87 -8.48 -10.90 9.06
C GLN A 87 -9.46 -9.97 9.76
N LYS A 88 -9.48 -10.02 11.09
CA LYS A 88 -10.25 -9.07 11.90
C LYS A 88 -9.49 -7.76 12.07
N PHE A 89 -10.23 -6.67 12.15
CA PHE A 89 -9.70 -5.36 12.53
C PHE A 89 -10.66 -4.64 13.49
N GLU A 90 -10.11 -3.66 14.19
CA GLU A 90 -10.86 -2.79 15.09
C GLU A 90 -10.45 -1.33 14.83
N THR A 91 -11.42 -0.43 14.78
CA THR A 91 -11.21 1.02 14.62
C THR A 91 -10.86 1.67 15.97
N ILE A 92 -10.47 2.95 15.95
CA ILE A 92 -10.06 3.65 17.19
C ILE A 92 -11.20 3.82 18.19
N ASP A 93 -12.43 3.88 17.70
CA ASP A 93 -13.70 3.94 18.44
C ASP A 93 -14.29 2.54 18.72
N MET A 94 -13.46 1.49 18.66
CA MET A 94 -13.80 0.11 19.02
C MET A 94 -14.86 -0.56 18.12
N ARG A 95 -15.10 -0.03 16.92
CA ARG A 95 -15.94 -0.70 15.93
C ARG A 95 -15.17 -1.84 15.28
N LYS A 96 -15.86 -2.95 15.08
CA LYS A 96 -15.26 -4.18 14.59
C LYS A 96 -15.54 -4.36 13.11
N GLY A 97 -14.57 -4.94 12.42
CA GLY A 97 -14.71 -5.39 11.05
C GLY A 97 -13.85 -6.60 10.74
N SER A 98 -14.04 -7.17 9.56
CA SER A 98 -13.16 -8.18 8.99
C SER A 98 -13.01 -8.01 7.48
N VAL A 99 -11.85 -8.42 6.98
CA VAL A 99 -11.59 -8.65 5.56
C VAL A 99 -11.52 -10.16 5.37
N GLU A 100 -12.24 -10.68 4.40
CA GLU A 100 -12.38 -12.11 4.16
C GLU A 100 -12.21 -12.41 2.68
N VAL A 101 -11.48 -13.47 2.38
CA VAL A 101 -11.23 -13.97 1.03
C VAL A 101 -11.52 -15.46 0.99
N PHE A 102 -12.19 -15.89 -0.06
CA PHE A 102 -12.64 -17.26 -0.25
C PHE A 102 -12.20 -17.80 -1.60
N TYR A 103 -11.81 -19.07 -1.63
CA TYR A 103 -11.71 -19.81 -2.88
C TYR A 103 -12.96 -20.66 -3.12
N LEU A 104 -13.49 -20.57 -4.33
CA LEU A 104 -14.75 -21.20 -4.73
C LEU A 104 -14.61 -22.67 -5.19
N LYS A 105 -13.38 -23.18 -5.21
CA LYS A 105 -13.03 -24.55 -5.58
C LYS A 105 -11.88 -25.04 -4.68
N PRO A 106 -11.73 -26.36 -4.51
CA PRO A 106 -10.56 -26.91 -3.84
C PRO A 106 -9.30 -26.70 -4.68
N PHE A 107 -8.19 -26.39 -4.01
CA PHE A 107 -6.85 -26.23 -4.57
C PHE A 107 -5.83 -26.99 -3.70
N PRO A 108 -4.62 -27.26 -4.22
CA PRO A 108 -3.56 -27.91 -3.44
C PRO A 108 -3.25 -27.13 -2.15
N GLU A 109 -2.95 -27.85 -1.06
CA GLU A 109 -2.50 -27.22 0.18
C GLU A 109 -1.08 -26.64 0.03
N LEU A 110 -0.90 -25.46 0.61
CA LEU A 110 0.29 -24.63 0.62
C LEU A 110 0.60 -24.22 2.07
N ASP A 111 0.49 -22.94 2.44
CA ASP A 111 0.87 -22.44 3.77
C ASP A 111 -0.32 -22.39 4.75
N GLU A 112 -1.47 -21.88 4.32
CA GLU A 112 -2.70 -21.80 5.12
C GLU A 112 -3.85 -22.43 4.31
N GLY A 113 -3.95 -23.77 4.33
CA GLY A 113 -4.79 -24.45 3.34
C GLY A 113 -4.26 -24.12 1.92
N PRO A 114 -5.10 -23.73 0.95
CA PRO A 114 -4.65 -23.42 -0.40
C PRO A 114 -4.01 -22.04 -0.57
N PHE A 115 -3.86 -21.26 0.52
CA PHE A 115 -3.35 -19.90 0.47
C PHE A 115 -1.85 -19.82 0.74
N LEU A 116 -1.21 -18.83 0.13
CA LEU A 116 0.22 -18.51 0.30
C LEU A 116 0.46 -17.67 1.57
N LYS A 117 1.67 -17.77 2.11
CA LYS A 117 2.12 -16.91 3.23
C LYS A 117 2.09 -15.42 2.86
N GLU A 118 2.40 -15.07 1.62
CA GLU A 118 2.37 -13.69 1.13
C GLU A 118 0.92 -13.14 1.09
N GLU A 119 -0.06 -13.99 0.74
CA GLU A 119 -1.48 -13.61 0.77
C GLU A 119 -1.96 -13.33 2.20
N ARG A 120 -1.48 -14.12 3.18
CA ARG A 120 -1.73 -13.89 4.60
C ARG A 120 -1.24 -12.51 5.05
N GLN A 121 -0.03 -12.14 4.65
CA GLN A 121 0.55 -10.83 4.94
C GLN A 121 -0.22 -9.71 4.24
N LEU A 122 -0.65 -9.94 2.99
CA LEU A 122 -1.43 -8.97 2.23
C LEU A 122 -2.78 -8.66 2.91
N ILE A 123 -3.55 -9.68 3.31
CA ILE A 123 -4.85 -9.44 3.97
C ILE A 123 -4.70 -8.77 5.34
N GLU A 124 -3.61 -9.05 6.08
CA GLU A 124 -3.23 -8.32 7.30
C GLU A 124 -2.99 -6.84 7.04
N ASN A 125 -2.19 -6.54 6.00
CA ASN A 125 -1.89 -5.17 5.59
C ASN A 125 -3.15 -4.41 5.17
N LEU A 126 -3.99 -5.04 4.35
CA LEU A 126 -5.24 -4.43 3.87
C LEU A 126 -6.22 -4.15 5.00
N ALA A 127 -6.37 -5.07 5.97
CA ALA A 127 -7.22 -4.85 7.13
C ALA A 127 -6.73 -3.66 7.99
N SER A 128 -5.41 -3.49 8.12
CA SER A 128 -4.81 -2.32 8.77
C SER A 128 -5.12 -1.02 8.02
N ILE A 129 -4.92 -0.99 6.70
CA ILE A 129 -5.23 0.17 5.84
C ILE A 129 -6.72 0.56 5.94
N ILE A 130 -7.62 -0.43 5.88
CA ILE A 130 -9.07 -0.21 6.00
C ILE A 130 -9.42 0.35 7.39
N SER A 131 -8.90 -0.24 8.47
CA SER A 131 -9.13 0.27 9.84
C SER A 131 -8.64 1.73 9.99
N ASN A 132 -7.49 2.06 9.39
CA ASN A 132 -6.93 3.41 9.40
C ASN A 132 -7.84 4.42 8.69
N TYR A 133 -8.32 4.06 7.50
CA TYR A 133 -9.28 4.85 6.75
C TYR A 133 -10.55 5.11 7.56
N LEU A 134 -11.19 4.05 8.08
CA LEU A 134 -12.45 4.15 8.84
C LEU A 134 -12.28 5.01 10.10
N SER A 135 -11.16 4.85 10.81
CA SER A 135 -10.86 5.68 12.00
C SER A 135 -10.67 7.15 11.62
N SER A 136 -10.06 7.43 10.48
CA SER A 136 -9.83 8.80 10.00
C SER A 136 -11.14 9.47 9.57
N GLN A 137 -12.07 8.71 8.98
CA GLN A 137 -13.39 9.24 8.61
C GLN A 137 -14.22 9.61 9.83
N GLU A 138 -14.13 8.85 10.91
CA GLU A 138 -14.82 9.21 12.15
C GLU A 138 -14.25 10.46 12.81
N ALA A 139 -12.92 10.56 12.88
CA ALA A 139 -12.25 11.75 13.42
C ALA A 139 -12.66 13.02 12.66
N ARG A 140 -12.80 12.94 11.33
CA ARG A 140 -13.28 14.05 10.49
C ARG A 140 -14.73 14.43 10.79
N LYS A 141 -15.62 13.45 10.98
CA LYS A 141 -17.02 13.70 11.36
C LYS A 141 -17.13 14.38 12.73
N MET A 142 -16.33 13.96 13.71
CA MET A 142 -16.30 14.58 15.04
C MET A 142 -15.86 16.06 14.96
N LEU A 143 -14.85 16.37 14.14
CA LEU A 143 -14.37 17.74 13.93
C LEU A 143 -15.41 18.61 13.20
N GLN A 144 -16.13 18.06 12.21
CA GLN A 144 -17.21 18.78 11.52
C GLN A 144 -18.37 19.11 12.47
N LYS A 145 -18.82 18.15 13.30
CA LYS A 145 -19.87 18.39 14.30
C LYS A 145 -19.46 19.47 15.32
N SER A 146 -18.21 19.47 15.78
CA SER A 146 -17.72 20.51 16.70
C SER A 146 -17.66 21.93 16.08
N THR A 147 -17.72 22.05 14.75
CA THR A 147 -17.75 23.35 14.06
C THR A 147 -19.19 23.84 13.81
N GLU A 148 -20.18 22.93 13.83
CA GLU A 148 -21.61 23.26 13.69
C GLU A 148 -22.29 23.52 15.06
N GLU A 149 -21.68 23.07 16.16
CA GLU A 149 -22.24 23.14 17.53
C GLU A 149 -21.92 24.43 18.33
N ASP A 150 -21.60 25.55 17.67
CA ASP A 150 -21.54 26.88 18.32
C ASP A 150 -22.94 27.46 18.69
N THR A 151 -24.02 26.68 18.53
CA THR A 151 -25.40 27.11 18.85
C THR A 151 -26.06 26.43 20.06
N VAL A 152 -25.45 25.48 20.76
CA VAL A 152 -26.10 24.86 21.94
C VAL A 152 -25.28 25.07 23.21
N ARG A 153 -25.29 26.34 23.67
CA ARG A 153 -24.84 26.74 25.01
C ARG A 153 -25.74 26.25 26.16
N GLU A 154 -26.81 25.52 25.88
CA GLU A 154 -27.80 25.12 26.90
C GLU A 154 -27.56 23.73 27.51
N GLU A 155 -26.89 22.80 26.81
CA GLU A 155 -26.66 21.43 27.30
C GLU A 155 -25.43 21.29 28.23
N LEU A 156 -24.56 22.31 28.29
CA LEU A 156 -23.37 22.32 29.15
C LEU A 156 -23.68 22.47 30.65
N SER A 157 -24.95 22.57 31.04
CA SER A 157 -25.36 22.59 32.45
C SER A 157 -25.50 21.19 33.07
N GLN A 158 -25.48 20.10 32.29
CA GLN A 158 -25.72 18.74 32.80
C GLN A 158 -24.50 17.79 32.83
N PHE A 159 -23.37 18.14 32.21
CA PHE A 159 -22.18 17.28 32.19
C PHE A 159 -21.17 17.63 33.30
N GLN A 160 -21.59 17.52 34.57
CA GLN A 160 -20.68 17.65 35.71
C GLN A 160 -19.78 16.42 35.97
N HIS A 161 -19.79 15.39 35.12
CA HIS A 161 -18.97 14.19 35.35
C HIS A 161 -18.34 13.64 34.06
N PRO A 162 -17.15 14.12 33.65
CA PRO A 162 -16.36 13.46 32.62
C PRO A 162 -15.79 12.16 33.19
N ARG A 163 -16.26 11.00 32.69
CA ARG A 163 -15.46 9.77 32.80
C ARG A 163 -14.24 9.96 31.91
N GLU A 164 -13.06 9.99 32.54
CA GLU A 164 -11.75 10.11 31.91
C GLU A 164 -11.53 9.00 30.86
N VAL A 165 -11.94 9.25 29.61
CA VAL A 165 -11.33 8.53 28.48
C VAL A 165 -9.94 9.15 28.32
N ASN A 166 -8.94 8.37 28.71
CA ASN A 166 -7.55 8.75 28.85
C ASN A 166 -7.00 9.33 27.52
N SER A 167 -7.07 10.65 27.37
CA SER A 167 -6.68 11.41 26.17
C SER A 167 -5.23 11.13 25.73
N ARG A 168 -4.38 10.72 26.68
CA ARG A 168 -3.02 10.21 26.41
C ARG A 168 -3.00 8.89 25.64
N MET A 169 -3.89 7.94 25.94
CA MET A 169 -3.99 6.69 25.18
C MET A 169 -4.47 6.93 23.75
N LEU A 170 -5.37 7.90 23.53
CA LEU A 170 -5.84 8.25 22.19
C LEU A 170 -4.72 8.87 21.36
N LEU A 171 -3.94 9.80 21.92
CA LEU A 171 -2.77 10.36 21.24
C LEU A 171 -1.70 9.28 20.97
N GLN A 172 -1.44 8.42 21.94
CA GLN A 172 -0.46 7.33 21.79
C GLN A 172 -0.91 6.31 20.75
N LYS A 173 -2.20 5.93 20.72
CA LYS A 173 -2.78 5.09 19.67
C LYS A 173 -2.76 5.78 18.30
N PHE A 174 -3.04 7.08 18.24
CA PHE A 174 -3.00 7.87 17.01
C PHE A 174 -1.57 7.92 16.42
N LEU A 175 -0.55 8.19 17.24
CA LEU A 175 0.85 8.21 16.82
C LEU A 175 1.35 6.82 16.41
N ALA A 176 0.99 5.76 17.15
CA ALA A 176 1.34 4.39 16.79
C ALA A 176 0.70 3.96 15.45
N LYS A 177 -0.53 4.42 15.19
CA LYS A 177 -1.31 4.09 13.98
C LYS A 177 -0.84 4.86 12.74
N GLN A 178 -0.36 6.10 12.90
CA GLN A 178 0.26 6.86 11.81
C GLN A 178 1.64 6.28 11.44
N ASN A 179 2.39 5.79 12.43
CA ASN A 179 3.64 5.08 12.19
C ASN A 179 3.43 3.74 11.51
N ALA A 180 2.36 2.98 11.80
CA ALA A 180 2.11 1.67 11.20
C ALA A 180 2.06 1.69 9.66
N ASN A 181 1.45 2.71 9.03
CA ASN A 181 1.44 2.81 7.56
C ASN A 181 2.82 3.20 7.01
N ARG A 182 3.55 4.06 7.74
CA ARG A 182 4.94 4.40 7.45
C ARG A 182 5.84 3.16 7.56
N ASP A 183 5.57 2.32 8.54
CA ASP A 183 6.30 1.11 8.88
C ASP A 183 5.99 -0.03 7.90
N ILE A 184 4.76 -0.15 7.39
CA ILE A 184 4.42 -1.09 6.30
C ILE A 184 5.28 -0.81 5.06
N PHE A 185 5.38 0.44 4.61
CA PHE A 185 6.29 0.76 3.50
C PHE A 185 7.77 0.59 3.90
N HIS A 186 8.16 0.85 5.16
CA HIS A 186 9.52 0.55 5.63
C HIS A 186 9.83 -0.96 5.61
N ASP A 187 8.85 -1.82 5.90
CA ASP A 187 8.98 -3.29 5.90
C ASP A 187 9.01 -3.84 4.47
N LEU A 188 8.19 -3.29 3.56
CA LEU A 188 8.24 -3.56 2.12
C LEU A 188 9.53 -3.04 1.46
N MET A 189 10.24 -2.09 2.11
CA MET A 189 11.53 -1.52 1.69
C MET A 189 12.68 -1.94 2.62
N ARG A 190 12.82 -3.24 2.93
CA ARG A 190 13.96 -3.77 3.70
C ARG A 190 15.33 -3.27 3.18
N TYR A 191 15.43 -2.98 1.88
CA TYR A 191 16.53 -2.21 1.27
C TYR A 191 16.00 -0.93 0.65
N LYS A 192 16.30 0.23 1.26
CA LYS A 192 15.91 1.54 0.74
C LYS A 192 16.93 2.03 -0.28
N VAL A 193 16.49 2.24 -1.52
CA VAL A 193 17.26 2.91 -2.56
C VAL A 193 17.31 4.41 -2.21
N LYS A 194 18.50 4.93 -1.88
CA LYS A 194 18.76 6.33 -1.54
C LYS A 194 19.58 7.03 -2.60
N GLU A 195 20.50 6.34 -3.26
CA GLU A 195 21.40 6.87 -4.27
C GLU A 195 21.24 6.07 -5.57
N ILE A 196 20.86 6.77 -6.65
CA ILE A 196 20.68 6.21 -8.00
C ILE A 196 21.71 6.85 -8.94
N LEU A 197 22.49 6.02 -9.63
CA LEU A 197 23.32 6.46 -10.75
C LEU A 197 22.54 6.23 -12.06
N LEU A 198 22.24 7.30 -12.78
CA LEU A 198 21.62 7.26 -14.10
C LEU A 198 22.69 7.45 -15.17
N VAL A 199 22.95 6.43 -15.97
CA VAL A 199 23.86 6.49 -17.10
C VAL A 199 23.02 6.69 -18.36
N ALA A 200 23.07 7.87 -18.95
CA ALA A 200 22.19 8.25 -20.06
C ALA A 200 22.89 9.24 -20.99
N THR A 201 22.62 9.17 -22.29
CA THR A 201 23.13 10.19 -23.22
C THR A 201 22.49 11.54 -22.90
N LEU A 202 23.12 12.64 -23.34
CA LEU A 202 22.53 13.98 -23.21
C LEU A 202 21.15 14.06 -23.89
N TYR A 203 20.93 13.29 -24.96
CA TYR A 203 19.64 13.22 -25.65
C TYR A 203 18.56 12.55 -24.79
N ASP A 204 18.89 11.44 -24.14
CA ASP A 204 17.97 10.74 -23.24
C ASP A 204 17.66 11.58 -22.01
N ALA A 205 18.68 12.19 -21.40
CA ALA A 205 18.53 13.09 -20.26
C ALA A 205 17.64 14.29 -20.60
N PHE A 206 17.82 14.90 -21.77
CA PHE A 206 16.98 15.99 -22.23
C PHE A 206 15.56 15.54 -22.57
N SER A 207 15.38 14.33 -23.11
CA SER A 207 14.05 13.77 -23.39
C SER A 207 13.26 13.54 -22.10
N ILE A 208 13.93 13.09 -21.03
CA ILE A 208 13.36 12.92 -19.69
C ILE A 208 12.96 14.28 -19.08
N GLU A 209 13.82 15.28 -19.21
CA GLU A 209 13.63 16.59 -18.58
C GLU A 209 12.60 17.45 -19.33
N LYS A 210 12.59 17.39 -20.67
CA LYS A 210 11.67 18.17 -21.52
C LYS A 210 10.21 17.73 -21.37
N GLU A 211 9.97 16.50 -20.94
CA GLU A 211 8.62 16.06 -20.57
C GLU A 211 8.16 16.61 -19.21
N GLY A 212 9.04 17.22 -18.39
CA GLY A 212 8.72 17.67 -17.01
C GLY A 212 8.36 16.54 -16.04
N ARG A 213 8.27 15.32 -16.54
CA ARG A 213 7.59 14.20 -15.89
C ARG A 213 8.47 13.47 -14.89
N PHE A 214 9.77 13.33 -15.09
CA PHE A 214 10.53 12.37 -14.28
C PHE A 214 10.60 12.76 -12.79
N SER A 215 11.06 13.97 -12.50
CA SER A 215 11.10 14.47 -11.13
C SER A 215 9.69 14.63 -10.54
N GLU A 216 8.70 15.07 -11.34
CA GLU A 216 7.31 15.22 -10.88
C GLU A 216 6.62 13.87 -10.62
N HIS A 217 6.88 12.84 -11.42
CA HIS A 217 6.35 11.49 -11.22
C HIS A 217 7.01 10.84 -10.01
N ILE A 218 8.34 10.94 -9.85
CA ILE A 218 9.00 10.44 -8.62
C ILE A 218 8.46 11.20 -7.40
N LEU A 219 8.38 12.52 -7.46
CA LEU A 219 7.88 13.34 -6.34
C LEU A 219 6.40 13.07 -6.04
N GLY A 220 5.59 12.91 -7.09
CA GLY A 220 4.17 12.57 -7.02
C GLY A 220 3.93 11.21 -6.37
N GLU A 221 4.64 10.17 -6.82
CA GLU A 221 4.55 8.82 -6.24
C GLU A 221 5.06 8.78 -4.79
N TYR A 222 6.16 9.47 -4.47
CA TYR A 222 6.69 9.52 -3.09
C TYR A 222 5.76 10.28 -2.14
N SER A 223 5.16 11.38 -2.61
CA SER A 223 4.12 12.12 -1.86
C SER A 223 2.87 11.27 -1.66
N GLN A 224 2.43 10.57 -2.72
CA GLN A 224 1.28 9.67 -2.66
C GLN A 224 1.48 8.51 -1.68
N LEU A 225 2.70 8.02 -1.50
CA LEU A 225 3.05 6.92 -0.61
C LEU A 225 3.52 7.39 0.79
N ASN A 226 3.43 8.69 1.11
CA ASN A 226 3.93 9.29 2.37
C ASN A 226 5.40 8.92 2.69
N LEU A 227 6.23 8.73 1.66
CA LEU A 227 7.64 8.39 1.83
C LEU A 227 8.46 9.65 2.09
N THR A 228 9.16 9.70 3.23
CA THR A 228 9.86 10.90 3.70
C THR A 228 11.21 11.16 3.01
N SER A 229 11.77 10.17 2.31
CA SER A 229 13.12 10.27 1.72
C SER A 229 13.12 9.89 0.25
N MET A 230 13.13 10.90 -0.62
CA MET A 230 13.29 10.72 -2.07
C MET A 230 14.74 10.28 -2.39
N PRO A 231 14.94 9.32 -3.29
CA PRO A 231 16.27 8.95 -3.74
C PRO A 231 16.91 10.12 -4.48
N ARG A 232 18.21 10.28 -4.29
CA ARG A 232 19.04 11.20 -5.06
C ARG A 232 19.44 10.53 -6.36
N VAL A 233 19.20 11.20 -7.47
CA VAL A 233 19.62 10.74 -8.79
C VAL A 233 20.84 11.55 -9.21
N THR A 234 21.90 10.87 -9.65
CA THR A 234 23.02 11.51 -10.35
C THR A 234 23.10 11.00 -11.77
N GLY A 235 23.11 11.91 -12.73
CA GLY A 235 23.34 11.61 -14.14
C GLY A 235 24.83 11.58 -14.50
N VAL A 236 25.22 10.65 -15.36
CA VAL A 236 26.51 10.60 -16.08
C VAL A 236 26.26 10.27 -17.56
N SER A 237 27.13 10.77 -18.43
CA SER A 237 26.90 10.72 -19.88
C SER A 237 27.67 9.61 -20.60
N ASN A 238 28.68 9.04 -19.95
CA ASN A 238 29.59 8.07 -20.54
C ASN A 238 30.13 7.07 -19.50
N TYR A 239 30.79 6.03 -20.00
CA TYR A 239 31.33 4.94 -19.19
C TYR A 239 32.40 5.40 -18.19
N GLU A 240 33.30 6.30 -18.60
CA GLU A 240 34.41 6.75 -17.76
C GLU A 240 33.89 7.52 -16.53
N GLU A 241 32.96 8.47 -16.75
CA GLU A 241 32.27 9.19 -15.68
C GLU A 241 31.50 8.23 -14.75
N ALA A 242 30.84 7.21 -15.30
CA ALA A 242 30.12 6.23 -14.49
C ALA A 242 31.05 5.45 -13.55
N ILE A 243 32.21 5.02 -14.05
CA ILE A 243 33.21 4.30 -13.24
C ILE A 243 33.83 5.24 -12.18
N GLU A 244 34.13 6.49 -12.53
CA GLU A 244 34.61 7.48 -11.56
C GLU A 244 33.60 7.69 -10.41
N GLN A 245 32.31 7.80 -10.74
CA GLN A 245 31.26 7.93 -9.75
C GLN A 245 31.12 6.67 -8.88
N LEU A 246 31.15 5.48 -9.48
CA LEU A 246 31.06 4.21 -8.76
C LEU A 246 32.26 3.96 -7.82
N ASN A 247 33.44 4.47 -8.16
CA ASN A 247 34.63 4.39 -7.31
C ASN A 247 34.63 5.41 -6.18
N SER A 248 34.00 6.57 -6.37
CA SER A 248 33.99 7.65 -5.39
C SER A 248 32.88 7.53 -4.35
N ARG A 249 31.73 6.94 -4.70
CA ARG A 249 30.60 6.79 -3.78
C ARG A 249 29.79 5.54 -4.04
N HIS A 250 29.07 5.13 -3.01
CA HIS A 250 28.13 4.02 -3.10
C HIS A 250 26.82 4.45 -3.75
N PHE A 251 26.32 3.62 -4.66
CA PHE A 251 24.98 3.73 -5.23
C PHE A 251 24.20 2.46 -4.95
N ASP A 252 22.94 2.62 -4.56
CA ASP A 252 22.03 1.51 -4.27
C ASP A 252 21.47 0.90 -5.57
N MET A 253 21.40 1.71 -6.64
CA MET A 253 20.90 1.31 -7.95
C MET A 253 21.64 2.05 -9.08
N VAL A 254 21.91 1.33 -10.18
CA VAL A 254 22.41 1.91 -11.42
C VAL A 254 21.39 1.66 -12.52
N ILE A 255 20.97 2.72 -13.21
CA ILE A 255 20.03 2.67 -14.34
C ILE A 255 20.81 3.03 -15.59
N LEU A 256 20.89 2.10 -16.53
CA LEU A 256 21.50 2.31 -17.84
C LEU A 256 20.38 2.57 -18.84
N MET A 257 20.35 3.79 -19.40
CA MET A 257 19.45 4.11 -20.49
C MET A 257 20.08 3.67 -21.79
N ILE A 258 19.43 2.72 -22.44
CA ILE A 258 19.77 2.32 -23.79
C ILE A 258 18.87 3.13 -24.70
N GLY A 259 19.36 4.29 -25.15
CA GLY A 259 18.74 5.01 -26.24
C GLY A 259 18.67 4.09 -27.47
N ASN A 260 17.60 4.21 -28.25
CA ASN A 260 17.43 3.45 -29.48
C ASN A 260 18.33 4.04 -30.57
N ASP A 261 19.65 3.93 -30.40
CA ASP A 261 20.63 4.16 -31.45
C ASP A 261 20.42 3.04 -32.48
N LYS A 262 19.58 3.35 -33.47
CA LYS A 262 19.56 2.59 -34.71
C LYS A 262 20.95 2.74 -35.33
N VAL A 263 21.73 1.66 -35.30
CA VAL A 263 22.80 1.44 -36.27
C VAL A 263 22.19 1.43 -37.68
#